data_AF-L7EVC4-F1
#
_entry.id   AF-L7EVC4-F1
#
_cell.length_a   1.000
_cell.length_b   1.000
_cell.length_c   1.000
_cell.angle_alpha   90.00
_cell.angle_beta   90.00
_cell.angle_gamma   90.00
#
_symmetry.space_group_name_H-M   'P 1'
#
loop_
_entity.id
_entity.type
_entity.pdbx_description
1 polymer ?
#
loop_
_entity_poly.entity_id
_entity_poly.type
_entity_poly.pdbx_seq_one_letter_code
_entity_poly.pdbx_strand_id
1 'polypeptide(L)'
;MQRSAVQVLADLIDQHPELPSASVMIHRPWKGTPSELQLVLEMSAGFEQWRAAIGIAPENTDLYLYAGDSWISARTVHKGIDIRIAVHGIALTTEQANAPRDTKGVAA
;
A
#
# COMPACT_ATOMS: atom_id res chain seq x y z
N MET A 1 -12.81 14.65 -16.07
CA MET A 1 -11.36 14.92 -16.15
C MET A 1 -10.65 13.93 -15.25
N GLN A 2 -9.60 13.26 -15.74
CA GLN A 2 -8.74 12.42 -14.91
C GLN A 2 -7.92 13.34 -13.99
N ARG A 3 -7.98 13.14 -12.67
CA ARG A 3 -7.13 13.89 -11.72
C ARG A 3 -5.69 13.39 -11.85
N SER A 4 -4.71 14.28 -11.66
CA SER A 4 -3.31 13.85 -11.58
C SER A 4 -3.01 13.17 -10.24
N ALA A 5 -1.94 12.36 -10.18
CA ALA A 5 -1.50 11.75 -8.93
C ALA A 5 -1.20 12.79 -7.83
N VAL A 6 -0.70 13.98 -8.20
CA VAL A 6 -0.47 15.09 -7.27
C VAL A 6 -1.78 15.64 -6.70
N GLN A 7 -2.82 15.78 -7.53
CA GLN A 7 -4.13 16.23 -7.06
C GLN A 7 -4.78 15.19 -6.14
N VAL A 8 -4.63 13.91 -6.44
CA VAL A 8 -5.12 12.83 -5.57
C VAL A 8 -4.36 12.82 -4.24
N LEU A 9 -3.04 13.04 -4.25
CA LEU A 9 -2.27 13.16 -3.01
C LEU A 9 -2.74 14.34 -2.15
N ALA A 10 -2.91 15.52 -2.75
CA ALA A 10 -3.41 16.69 -2.03
C ALA A 10 -4.80 16.42 -1.42
N ASP A 11 -5.72 15.84 -2.20
CA ASP A 11 -7.04 15.43 -1.72
C ASP A 11 -6.97 14.48 -0.52
N LEU A 12 -6.03 13.53 -0.52
CA LEU A 12 -5.87 12.55 0.56
C LEU A 12 -5.33 13.22 1.83
N ILE A 13 -4.38 14.14 1.70
CA ILE A 13 -3.85 14.93 2.82
C ILE A 13 -4.97 15.78 3.44
N ASP A 14 -5.82 16.40 2.62
CA ASP A 14 -6.92 17.23 3.10
C ASP A 14 -8.04 16.40 3.77
N GLN A 15 -8.31 15.19 3.27
CA GLN A 15 -9.34 14.30 3.82
C GLN A 15 -8.90 13.57 5.08
N HIS A 16 -7.59 13.34 5.24
CA HIS A 16 -7.03 12.53 6.33
C HIS A 16 -5.80 13.20 6.95
N PRO A 17 -5.95 14.41 7.53
CA PRO A 17 -4.84 15.17 8.10
C PRO A 17 -4.20 14.48 9.33
N GLU A 18 -4.88 13.50 9.92
CA GLU A 18 -4.40 12.70 11.05
C GLU A 18 -3.46 11.56 10.66
N LEU A 19 -3.38 11.21 9.37
CA LEU A 19 -2.57 10.08 8.94
C LEU A 19 -1.06 10.35 9.08
N PRO A 20 -0.28 9.30 9.36
CA PRO A 20 1.15 9.45 9.53
C PRO A 20 1.80 9.77 8.18
N SER A 21 2.90 10.52 8.26
CA SER A 21 3.71 10.83 7.09
C SER A 21 4.12 9.58 6.33
N ALA A 22 4.09 9.68 5.00
CA ALA A 22 4.54 8.64 4.08
C ALA A 22 5.61 9.20 3.16
N SER A 23 6.59 8.38 2.79
CA SER A 23 7.45 8.69 1.64
C SER A 23 6.63 8.53 0.37
N VAL A 24 6.64 9.55 -0.48
CA VAL A 24 5.80 9.61 -1.69
C VAL A 24 6.66 9.40 -2.92
N MET A 25 6.23 8.46 -3.76
CA MET A 25 6.75 8.29 -5.13
C MET A 25 5.60 8.39 -6.12
N ILE A 26 5.80 9.15 -7.20
CA ILE A 26 4.85 9.22 -8.32
C ILE A 26 5.54 8.62 -9.53
N HIS A 27 5.06 7.45 -9.94
CA HIS A 27 5.54 6.78 -11.14
C HIS A 27 4.86 7.37 -12.36
N ARG A 28 5.65 7.63 -13.41
CA ARG A 28 5.11 8.04 -14.71
C ARG A 28 4.37 6.85 -15.34
N PRO A 29 3.36 7.10 -16.19
CA PRO A 29 2.73 6.04 -16.98
C PRO A 29 3.77 5.23 -17.77
N TRP A 30 3.61 3.91 -17.83
CA TRP A 30 4.56 3.03 -18.53
C TRP A 30 3.83 1.94 -19.31
N LYS A 31 4.11 1.80 -20.61
CA LYS A 31 3.53 0.75 -21.48
C LYS A 31 2.00 0.58 -21.34
N GLY A 32 1.27 1.69 -21.29
CA GLY A 32 -0.20 1.69 -21.18
C GLY A 32 -0.75 1.54 -19.77
N THR A 33 0.09 1.41 -18.74
CA THR A 33 -0.35 1.56 -17.35
C THR A 33 -0.53 3.03 -17.01
N PRO A 34 -1.54 3.40 -16.19
CA PRO A 34 -1.67 4.76 -15.68
C PRO A 34 -0.51 5.09 -14.73
N SER A 35 -0.42 6.36 -14.32
CA SER A 35 0.48 6.76 -13.23
C SER A 35 0.12 6.05 -11.93
N GLU A 36 1.13 5.63 -11.17
CA GLU A 36 0.96 5.06 -9.82
C GLU A 36 1.44 6.08 -8.78
N LEU A 37 0.61 6.33 -7.77
CA LEU A 37 1.00 7.00 -6.53
C LEU A 37 1.39 5.93 -5.51
N GLN A 38 2.67 5.87 -5.16
CA GLN A 38 3.16 4.94 -4.15
C GLN A 38 3.45 5.68 -2.84
N LEU A 39 2.91 5.17 -1.75
CA LEU A 39 3.16 5.62 -0.39
C LEU A 39 3.96 4.53 0.34
N VAL A 40 5.14 4.88 0.84
CA VAL A 40 5.99 3.98 1.63
C VAL A 40 6.01 4.45 3.07
N LEU A 41 5.61 3.56 3.97
CA LEU A 41 5.46 3.81 5.39
C LEU A 41 6.63 3.19 6.15
N GLU A 42 7.05 3.84 7.23
CA GLU A 42 8.14 3.36 8.07
C GLU A 42 7.71 2.26 9.04
N MET A 43 6.43 2.23 9.43
CA MET A 43 5.90 1.33 10.44
C MET A 43 4.60 0.67 9.98
N SER A 44 4.39 -0.59 10.38
CA SER A 44 3.18 -1.37 10.06
C SER A 44 1.90 -0.72 10.60
N ALA A 45 1.96 -0.05 11.75
CA ALA A 45 0.83 0.71 12.28
C ALA A 45 0.38 1.83 11.31
N GLY A 46 1.33 2.52 10.68
CA GLY A 46 1.01 3.55 9.69
C GLY A 46 0.45 2.96 8.40
N PHE A 47 0.94 1.79 7.98
CA PHE A 47 0.36 1.05 6.87
C PHE A 47 -1.11 0.73 7.11
N GLU A 48 -1.48 0.20 8.27
CA GLU A 48 -2.88 -0.13 8.59
C GLU A 48 -3.79 1.10 8.65
N GLN A 49 -3.29 2.22 9.19
CA GLN A 49 -4.03 3.49 9.21
C GLN A 49 -4.31 3.98 7.78
N TRP A 50 -3.30 3.98 6.91
CA TRP A 50 -3.46 4.34 5.50
C TRP A 50 -4.40 3.38 4.76
N ARG A 51 -4.23 2.06 4.95
CA ARG A 51 -5.07 1.03 4.33
C ARG A 51 -6.55 1.25 4.64
N ALA A 52 -6.86 1.44 5.92
CA ALA A 52 -8.22 1.68 6.39
C ALA A 52 -8.80 3.00 5.84
N ALA A 53 -8.02 4.08 5.88
CA ALA A 53 -8.46 5.40 5.43
C ALA A 53 -8.83 5.43 3.94
N ILE A 54 -8.02 4.77 3.09
CA ILE A 54 -8.28 4.72 1.64
C ILE A 54 -9.20 3.56 1.22
N GLY A 55 -9.78 2.84 2.19
CA GLY A 55 -10.81 1.83 1.97
C GLY A 55 -10.31 0.53 1.34
N ILE A 56 -9.04 0.16 1.54
CA ILE A 56 -8.52 -1.13 1.07
C ILE A 56 -8.91 -2.21 2.08
N ALA A 57 -9.62 -3.25 1.65
CA ALA A 57 -9.94 -4.38 2.52
C ALA A 57 -8.69 -5.17 2.94
N PRO A 58 -8.61 -5.74 4.16
CA PRO A 58 -7.42 -6.47 4.64
C PRO A 58 -6.97 -7.58 3.69
N GLU A 59 -7.90 -8.31 3.08
CA GLU A 59 -7.67 -9.39 2.13
C GLU A 59 -7.01 -8.96 0.82
N ASN A 60 -6.98 -7.66 0.52
CA ASN A 60 -6.28 -7.07 -0.62
C ASN A 60 -4.86 -6.60 -0.25
N THR A 61 -4.28 -7.22 0.79
CA THR A 61 -2.91 -7.00 1.22
C THR A 61 -2.07 -8.23 0.90
N ASP A 62 -1.02 -8.01 0.13
CA ASP A 62 -0.06 -9.05 -0.23
C ASP A 62 1.16 -8.98 0.69
N LEU A 63 1.63 -10.14 1.16
CA LEU A 63 2.94 -10.31 1.77
C LEU A 63 3.95 -10.80 0.74
N TYR A 64 5.05 -10.06 0.60
CA TYR A 64 6.15 -10.39 -0.29
C TYR A 64 7.40 -10.78 0.49
N LEU A 65 8.12 -11.76 -0.04
CA LEU A 65 9.43 -12.20 0.45
C LEU A 65 10.43 -12.15 -0.70
N TYR A 66 11.52 -11.39 -0.58
CA TYR A 66 12.57 -11.38 -1.59
C TYR A 66 13.94 -11.01 -1.00
N ALA A 67 14.95 -11.82 -1.32
CA ALA A 67 16.37 -11.55 -1.05
C ALA A 67 16.70 -11.04 0.37
N GLY A 68 16.03 -11.59 1.39
CA GLY A 68 16.26 -11.22 2.79
C GLY A 68 15.44 -10.02 3.29
N ASP A 69 14.61 -9.42 2.44
CA ASP A 69 13.60 -8.45 2.82
C ASP A 69 12.20 -9.08 2.76
N SER A 70 11.29 -8.52 3.56
CA SER A 70 9.88 -8.79 3.44
C SER A 70 9.07 -7.52 3.64
N TRP A 71 8.01 -7.39 2.86
CA TRP A 71 7.14 -6.22 2.90
C TRP A 71 5.70 -6.63 2.68
N ILE A 72 4.79 -5.86 3.27
CA ILE A 72 3.38 -5.92 2.89
C ILE A 72 3.09 -4.78 1.93
N SER A 73 2.22 -5.03 0.96
CA SER A 73 1.74 -4.00 0.06
C SER A 73 0.28 -4.21 -0.23
N ALA A 74 -0.45 -3.10 -0.36
CA ALA A 74 -1.84 -3.13 -0.78
C ALA A 74 -2.06 -2.10 -1.88
N ARG A 75 -3.02 -2.39 -2.77
CA ARG A 75 -3.31 -1.58 -3.94
C ARG A 75 -4.80 -1.25 -4.03
N THR A 76 -5.10 -0.06 -4.55
CA THR A 76 -6.46 0.35 -4.92
C THR A 76 -6.41 1.35 -6.07
N VAL A 77 -7.58 1.64 -6.63
CA VAL A 77 -7.78 2.74 -7.57
C VAL A 77 -8.59 3.82 -6.87
N HIS A 78 -8.03 5.01 -6.73
CA HIS A 78 -8.73 6.16 -6.14
C HIS A 78 -8.80 7.29 -7.16
N LYS A 79 -10.02 7.72 -7.51
CA LYS A 79 -10.29 8.77 -8.52
C LYS A 79 -9.54 8.54 -9.86
N GLY A 80 -9.37 7.27 -10.25
CA GLY A 80 -8.71 6.87 -11.50
C GLY A 80 -7.17 6.88 -11.48
N ILE A 81 -6.57 6.98 -10.28
CA ILE A 81 -5.13 6.82 -10.06
C ILE A 81 -4.88 5.54 -9.27
N ASP A 82 -3.92 4.74 -9.72
CA ASP A 82 -3.46 3.57 -9.00
C ASP A 82 -2.70 4.04 -7.75
N ILE A 83 -3.15 3.60 -6.57
CA ILE A 83 -2.47 3.85 -5.31
C ILE A 83 -1.90 2.55 -4.80
N ARG A 84 -0.61 2.57 -4.46
CA ARG A 84 0.07 1.49 -3.77
C ARG A 84 0.55 1.97 -2.42
N ILE A 85 0.21 1.27 -1.36
CA ILE A 85 0.82 1.47 -0.04
C ILE A 85 1.75 0.30 0.26
N ALA A 86 2.88 0.56 0.90
CA ALA A 86 3.84 -0.48 1.27
C ALA A 86 4.59 -0.13 2.56
N VAL A 87 4.97 -1.16 3.32
CA VAL A 87 5.93 -1.06 4.42
C VAL A 87 6.88 -2.25 4.35
N HIS A 88 8.18 -1.96 4.37
CA HIS A 88 9.27 -2.92 4.27
C HIS A 88 9.80 -3.32 5.65
N GLY A 89 10.68 -4.32 5.70
CA GLY A 89 11.29 -4.77 6.94
C GLY A 89 10.31 -5.46 7.88
N ILE A 90 9.29 -6.14 7.34
CA ILE A 90 8.39 -6.95 8.17
C ILE A 90 9.21 -8.10 8.77
N ALA A 91 9.28 -8.13 10.10
CA ALA A 91 10.01 -9.17 10.80
C ALA A 91 9.19 -10.46 10.76
N LEU A 92 9.76 -11.50 10.15
CA LEU A 92 9.16 -12.82 10.08
C LEU A 92 10.13 -13.84 10.67
N THR A 93 9.58 -14.78 11.44
CA THR A 93 10.31 -15.98 11.81
C THR A 93 10.54 -16.86 10.58
N THR A 94 11.54 -17.76 10.65
CA THR A 94 11.78 -18.75 9.59
C THR A 94 10.54 -19.61 9.32
N GLU A 95 9.78 -19.95 10.35
CA GLU A 95 8.53 -20.69 10.20
C GLU A 95 7.49 -19.88 9.42
N GLN A 96 7.23 -18.63 9.80
CA GLN A 96 6.30 -17.74 9.09
C GLN A 96 6.70 -17.49 7.63
N ALA A 97 8.00 -17.34 7.36
CA ALA A 97 8.50 -17.13 6.01
C ALA A 97 8.29 -18.35 5.09
N ASN A 98 8.26 -19.56 5.66
CA ASN A 98 8.11 -20.83 4.93
C ASN A 98 6.69 -21.40 5.01
N ALA A 99 5.78 -20.79 5.79
CA ALA A 99 4.43 -21.26 5.94
C ALA A 99 3.68 -21.22 4.59
N PRO A 100 2.85 -22.24 4.28
CA PRO A 100 1.96 -22.18 3.13
C PRO A 100 1.09 -20.91 3.20
N ARG A 101 1.08 -20.15 2.11
CA ARG A 101 0.22 -18.98 1.99
C ARG A 101 -1.14 -19.46 1.47
N ASP A 102 -2.08 -19.66 2.36
CA ASP A 102 -3.49 -19.75 1.99
C ASP A 102 -4.27 -18.58 2.62
N THR A 103 -5.40 -18.24 2.03
CA THR A 103 -6.31 -17.21 2.55
C THR A 103 -7.34 -17.81 3.51
N LYS A 104 -7.21 -19.10 3.89
CA LYS A 104 -8.20 -19.81 4.69
C LYS A 104 -8.01 -19.46 6.17
N GLY A 105 -8.76 -18.46 6.62
CA GLY A 105 -8.78 -18.03 8.04
C GLY A 105 -8.58 -16.54 8.25
N VAL A 106 -8.33 -15.77 7.18
CA VAL A 106 -8.40 -14.31 7.23
C VAL A 106 -9.89 -13.92 7.18
N ALA A 107 -10.49 -13.65 8.33
CA ALA A 107 -11.85 -13.11 8.40
C ALA A 107 -11.83 -11.62 8.02
N ALA A 108 -12.80 -11.20 7.21
CA ALA A 108 -13.00 -9.81 6.79
C ALA A 108 -13.48 -8.91 7.93
#